data_AF-A0A3N9UN51-F1
#
_entry.id   AF-A0A3N9UN51-F1
#
_cell.length_a   1.000
_cell.length_b   1.000
_cell.length_c   1.000
_cell.angle_alpha   90.00
_cell.angle_beta   90.00
_cell.angle_gamma   90.00
#
_symmetry.space_group_name_H-M   'P 1'
#
loop_
_entity.id
_entity.type
_entity.pdbx_description
1 polymer ?
#
loop_
_entity_poly.entity_id
_entity_poly.type
_entity_poly.pdbx_seq_one_letter_code
_entity_poly.pdbx_strand_id
1 'polypeptide(L)' 'MKKNWIEIGLSTGLVLLMIALILAVQIAFPAELRSSGFALIVLLFMVAMGLAGVKLTDM' A
#
# COMPACT_ATOMS: atom_id res chain seq x y z
N MET A 1 -0.64 -20.34 -14.05
CA MET A 1 -0.39 -19.10 -14.84
C MET A 1 -1.32 -17.95 -14.43
N LYS A 2 -2.66 -18.08 -14.41
CA LYS A 2 -3.55 -16.96 -14.03
C LYS A 2 -3.34 -16.41 -12.60
N LYS A 3 -3.07 -17.27 -11.61
CA LYS A 3 -2.86 -16.86 -10.20
C LYS A 3 -1.67 -15.92 -10.04
N ASN A 4 -0.53 -16.23 -10.67
CA ASN A 4 0.68 -15.39 -10.62
C ASN A 4 0.47 -14.00 -11.22
N TRP A 5 -0.35 -13.87 -12.27
CA TRP A 5 -0.65 -12.56 -12.87
C TRP A 5 -1.53 -11.70 -11.96
N ILE A 6 -2.46 -12.32 -11.22
CA ILE A 6 -3.28 -11.63 -10.22
C ILE A 6 -2.42 -11.18 -9.04
N GLU A 7 -1.51 -12.03 -8.56
CA GLU A 7 -0.53 -11.66 -7.53
C GLU A 7 0.32 -10.46 -7.95
N ILE A 8 0.89 -10.49 -9.16
CA ILE A 8 1.72 -9.40 -9.67
C ILE A 8 0.89 -8.12 -9.81
N GLY A 9 -0.32 -8.20 -10.37
CA GLY A 9 -1.21 -7.06 -10.51
C GLY A 9 -1.61 -6.45 -9.17
N LEU A 10 -1.97 -7.28 -8.19
CA LEU A 10 -2.37 -6.83 -6.85
C LEU A 10 -1.18 -6.20 -6.11
N SER A 11 -0.01 -6.83 -6.15
CA SER A 11 1.21 -6.34 -5.51
C SER A 11 1.64 -5.00 -6.11
N THR A 12 1.66 -4.91 -7.45
CA THR A 12 2.06 -3.69 -8.17
C THR A 12 1.06 -2.55 -7.94
N GLY A 13 -0.24 -2.86 -7.97
CA GLY A 13 -1.30 -1.88 -7.72
C GLY A 13 -1.27 -1.35 -6.29
N LEU A 14 -1.04 -2.23 -5.31
CA LEU A 14 -0.86 -1.84 -3.92
C LEU A 14 0.34 -0.89 -3.76
N VAL A 15 1.51 -1.22 -4.32
CA VAL A 15 2.68 -0.34 -4.23
C VAL A 15 2.44 1.02 -4.90
N LEU A 16 1.78 1.05 -6.07
CA LEU A 16 1.38 2.31 -6.72
C LEU A 16 0.47 3.16 -5.83
N LEU A 17 -0.49 2.52 -5.17
CA LEU A 17 -1.39 3.20 -4.24
C LEU A 17 -0.63 3.76 -3.03
N MET A 18 0.34 3.03 -2.49
CA MET A 18 1.21 3.51 -1.41
C MET A 18 1.98 4.77 -1.84
N ILE A 19 2.58 4.76 -3.04
CA ILE A 19 3.31 5.90 -3.58
C ILE A 19 2.38 7.11 -3.74
N ALA A 20 1.18 6.93 -4.29
CA ALA A 20 0.20 8.00 -4.42
C ALA A 20 -0.19 8.62 -3.07
N LEU A 21 -0.39 7.80 -2.03
CA LEU A 21 -0.68 8.26 -0.68
C LEU A 21 0.49 9.02 -0.05
N ILE A 22 1.73 8.54 -0.24
CA ILE A 22 2.94 9.22 0.24
C ILE A 22 3.06 10.60 -0.41
N LEU A 23 2.81 10.71 -1.72
CA LEU A 23 2.80 11.98 -2.42
C LEU A 23 1.68 12.91 -1.91
N ALA A 24 0.49 12.37 -1.68
CA ALA A 24 -0.62 13.13 -1.11
C ALA A 24 -0.27 13.71 0.28
N VAL A 25 0.40 12.93 1.13
CA VAL A 25 0.88 13.43 2.44
C VAL A 25 1.94 14.52 2.27
N GLN A 26 2.88 14.39 1.33
CA GLN A 26 3.85 15.46 1.09
C GLN A 26 3.20 16.79 0.69
N ILE A 27 2.15 16.73 -0.13
CA ILE A 27 1.49 17.91 -0.68
C ILE A 27 0.50 18.52 0.33
N ALA A 28 -0.29 17.68 1.01
CA ALA A 28 -1.41 18.13 1.84
C ALA A 28 -1.05 18.34 3.32
N PHE A 29 -0.01 17.69 3.85
CA PHE A 29 0.32 17.77 5.28
C PHE A 29 1.41 18.81 5.57
N PRO A 30 1.29 19.55 6.71
CA PRO A 30 2.36 20.40 7.22
C PRO A 30 3.64 19.60 7.48
N ALA A 31 4.80 20.23 7.34
CA ALA A 31 6.10 19.56 7.45
C ALA A 31 6.27 18.76 8.75
N GLU A 32 5.71 19.26 9.86
CA GLU A 32 5.75 18.65 11.20
C GLU A 32 4.99 17.32 11.27
N LEU A 33 3.93 17.16 10.47
CA LEU A 33 3.04 15.98 10.47
C LEU A 33 3.33 14.99 9.34
N ARG A 34 4.28 15.28 8.45
CA ARG A 34 4.62 14.38 7.33
C ARG A 34 5.20 13.06 7.82
N SER A 35 6.04 13.07 8.86
CA SER A 35 6.67 11.86 9.40
C SER A 35 5.63 10.89 9.97
N SER A 36 4.67 11.39 10.75
CA SER A 36 3.56 10.60 11.27
C SER A 36 2.62 10.14 10.16
N GLY A 37 2.35 10.98 9.15
CA GLY A 37 1.59 10.62 7.96
C GLY A 37 2.23 9.47 7.17
N PHE A 38 3.55 9.50 6.95
CA PHE A 38 4.26 8.40 6.30
C PHE A 38 4.22 7.12 7.11
N ALA A 39 4.47 7.20 8.43
CA ALA A 39 4.42 6.04 9.30
C ALA A 39 3.04 5.37 9.26
N LEU A 40 1.97 6.17 9.24
CA LEU A 40 0.60 5.67 9.18
C LEU A 40 0.28 5.02 7.84
N ILE A 41 0.72 5.60 6.72
CA ILE A 41 0.56 4.98 5.38
C ILE A 41 1.29 3.63 5.31
N VAL A 42 2.54 3.57 5.78
CA VAL A 42 3.32 2.33 5.77
C VAL A 42 2.65 1.25 6.63
N LEU A 43 2.11 1.64 7.79
CA LEU A 43 1.39 0.73 8.67
C LEU A 43 0.11 0.19 8.01
N LEU A 44 -0.69 1.06 7.39
CA LEU A 44 -1.86 0.65 6.60
C LEU A 44 -1.47 -0.26 5.44
N PHE A 45 -0.33 0.00 4.80
CA PHE A 45 0.16 -0.79 3.69
C PHE A 45 0.56 -2.20 4.10
N MET A 46 1.25 -2.35 5.24
CA MET A 46 1.58 -3.68 5.80
C MET A 46 0.31 -4.49 6.07
N VAL A 47 -0.71 -3.88 6.67
CA VAL A 47 -1.99 -4.56 6.93
C VAL A 47 -2.68 -4.95 5.62
N ALA A 48 -2.74 -4.02 4.66
CA ALA A 48 -3.34 -4.28 3.35
C ALA A 48 -2.65 -5.43 2.60
N MET A 49 -1.32 -5.44 2.56
CA MET A 49 -0.52 -6.51 1.94
C MET A 49 -0.72 -7.87 2.65
N GLY A 50 -0.77 -7.86 3.99
CA GLY A 50 -1.05 -9.08 4.76
C GLY A 50 -2.43 -9.66 4.45
N LEU A 51 -3.48 -8.83 4.45
CA LEU A 51 -4.84 -9.25 4.12
C LEU A 51 -4.97 -9.70 2.66
N ALA A 52 -4.32 -9.00 1.74
CA ALA A 52 -4.24 -9.36 0.33
C ALA A 52 -3.59 -10.73 0.13
N GLY A 53 -2.48 -11.00 0.83
CA GLY A 53 -1.79 -12.30 0.79
C GLY A 53 -2.64 -13.45 1.34
N VAL A 54 -3.37 -13.23 2.44
CA VAL A 54 -4.31 -14.23 2.98
C VAL A 54 -5.42 -14.52 1.95
N LYS A 55 -6.04 -13.49 1.37
CA LYS A 55 -7.08 -13.68 0.34
C LYS A 55 -6.57 -14.39 -0.92
N LEU A 56 -5.35 -14.09 -1.37
CA LEU A 56 -4.74 -14.76 -2.52
C LEU A 56 -4.41 -16.24 -2.24
N THR A 57 -4.17 -16.60 -0.98
CA THR A 57 -3.93 -17.99 -0.57
C THR A 57 -5.23 -18.80 -0.59
N ASP A 58 -6.34 -18.17 -0.22
CA ASP A 58 -7.69 -18.77 -0.17
C ASP A 58 -8.36 -18.90 -1.56
N MET A 59 -7.79 -18.25 -2.59
CA MET A 59 -8.22 -18.29 -4.00
C MET A 59 -7.47 -19.33 -4.84
#